data_AF-A0A5J4W2X9-F1
#
_entry.id   AF-A0A5J4W2X9-F1
#
_cell.length_a   1.000
_cell.length_b   1.000
_cell.length_c   1.000
_cell.angle_alpha   90.00
_cell.angle_beta   90.00
_cell.angle_gamma   90.00
#
_symmetry.space_group_name_H-M   'P 1'
#
loop_
_entity.id
_entity.type
_entity.pdbx_description
1 polymer ?
#
loop_
_entity_poly.entity_id
_entity_poly.type
_entity_poly.pdbx_seq_one_letter_code
_entity_poly.pdbx_strand_id
1 'polypeptide(L)'
;MITIYKWRKEFEVNQTIITYDSGPGRPKIIGLGPQIEKEIIQVNCGQLRFLTNLFQLDKETISRIIEDETDFIQQNHRWVSHTLSRSNKVQRVAYSKELLPQIKAFAKNNFLDIVTGDETWIYLKNYALISWIKKSDEQPETPRRGIGDEK
;
A
#
# COMPACT_ATOMS: atom_id res chain seq x y z
N MET A 1 -46.31 12.61 -2.46
CA MET A 1 -47.21 11.70 -1.73
C MET A 1 -47.30 10.41 -2.56
N ILE A 2 -46.71 9.31 -2.09
CA ILE A 2 -46.73 8.02 -2.81
C ILE A 2 -48.06 7.32 -2.46
N THR A 3 -48.90 7.11 -3.47
CA THR A 3 -50.30 6.72 -3.32
C THR A 3 -50.46 5.19 -3.27
N ILE A 4 -51.36 4.68 -2.41
CA ILE A 4 -51.71 3.24 -2.27
C ILE A 4 -52.03 2.57 -3.62
N TYR A 5 -52.66 3.30 -4.53
CA TYR A 5 -53.00 2.83 -5.87
C TYR A 5 -51.78 2.44 -6.71
N LYS A 6 -50.64 3.15 -6.58
CA LYS A 6 -49.43 2.84 -7.34
C LYS A 6 -48.85 1.49 -6.92
N TRP A 7 -48.71 1.28 -5.61
CA TRP A 7 -48.15 0.03 -5.05
C TRP A 7 -49.03 -1.18 -5.31
N ARG A 8 -50.37 -1.03 -5.25
CA ARG A 8 -51.28 -2.12 -5.61
C ARG A 8 -51.07 -2.58 -7.06
N LYS A 9 -50.94 -1.63 -7.99
CA LYS A 9 -50.71 -1.94 -9.41
C LYS A 9 -49.34 -2.59 -9.64
N GLU A 10 -48.28 -2.09 -9.00
CA GLU A 10 -46.94 -2.72 -9.05
C GLU A 10 -46.93 -4.14 -8.47
N PHE A 11 -47.66 -4.38 -7.38
CA PHE A 11 -47.77 -5.70 -6.78
C PHE A 11 -48.55 -6.68 -7.67
N GLU A 12 -49.68 -6.25 -8.25
CA GLU A 12 -50.46 -7.08 -9.18
C GLU A 12 -49.63 -7.47 -10.43
N VAL A 13 -48.71 -6.62 -10.88
CA VAL A 13 -47.85 -6.87 -12.06
C VAL A 13 -46.59 -7.68 -11.70
N ASN A 14 -45.84 -7.29 -10.66
CA ASN A 14 -44.51 -7.83 -10.37
C ASN A 14 -44.50 -8.88 -9.24
N GLN A 15 -45.63 -9.07 -8.54
CA GLN A 15 -45.79 -9.97 -7.38
C GLN A 15 -44.71 -9.83 -6.28
N THR A 16 -44.10 -8.65 -6.16
CA THR A 16 -43.03 -8.36 -5.21
C THR A 16 -43.50 -7.29 -4.22
N ILE A 17 -43.38 -7.57 -2.92
CA ILE A 17 -43.91 -6.71 -1.84
C ILE A 17 -42.95 -5.58 -1.48
N ILE A 18 -41.64 -5.80 -1.62
CA ILE A 18 -40.59 -4.84 -1.26
C ILE A 18 -39.54 -4.86 -2.38
N THR A 19 -39.46 -3.78 -3.13
CA THR A 19 -38.33 -3.49 -4.01
C THR A 19 -37.57 -2.32 -3.40
N TYR A 20 -36.32 -2.55 -3.02
CA TYR A 20 -35.40 -1.45 -2.71
C TYR A 20 -34.99 -0.84 -4.04
N ASP A 21 -35.72 0.19 -4.47
CA ASP A 21 -35.26 1.00 -5.59
C ASP A 21 -34.14 1.90 -5.08
N SER A 22 -32.92 1.63 -5.51
CA SER A 22 -31.77 2.49 -5.27
C SER A 22 -32.04 3.78 -6.04
N GLY A 23 -32.62 4.78 -5.37
CA GLY A 23 -32.82 6.10 -5.96
C GLY A 23 -31.51 6.64 -6.54
N PRO A 24 -31.56 7.46 -7.60
CA PRO A 24 -30.36 8.04 -8.18
C PRO A 24 -29.69 8.90 -7.09
N GLY A 25 -28.59 8.39 -6.54
CA GLY A 25 -27.77 9.12 -5.59
C GLY A 25 -27.14 10.35 -6.23
N ARG A 26 -26.31 11.06 -5.46
CA ARG A 26 -25.50 12.17 -6.00
C ARG A 26 -24.70 11.64 -7.21
N PRO A 27 -24.74 12.34 -8.36
CA PRO A 27 -23.95 11.96 -9.52
C PRO A 27 -22.47 11.83 -9.15
N LYS A 28 -21.87 10.70 -9.51
CA LYS A 28 -20.44 10.48 -9.32
C LYS A 28 -19.67 11.42 -10.26
N ILE A 29 -18.61 12.04 -9.74
CA ILE A 29 -17.60 12.68 -10.57
C ILE A 29 -16.83 11.55 -11.26
N ILE A 30 -16.80 11.59 -12.59
CA ILE A 30 -16.23 10.54 -13.46
C ILE A 30 -15.28 11.18 -14.49
N GLY A 31 -14.24 10.47 -14.90
CA GLY A 31 -13.37 10.83 -16.03
C GLY A 31 -12.11 11.61 -15.65
N LEU A 32 -11.83 11.71 -14.34
CA LEU A 32 -10.61 12.31 -13.80
C LEU A 32 -9.46 11.31 -13.66
N GLY A 33 -9.71 10.00 -13.80
CA GLY A 33 -8.70 8.94 -13.72
C GLY A 33 -7.41 9.25 -14.48
N PRO A 34 -7.45 9.54 -15.80
CA PRO A 34 -6.23 9.79 -16.58
C PRO A 34 -5.40 10.99 -16.11
N GLN A 35 -6.06 12.01 -15.54
CA GLN A 35 -5.37 13.18 -14.99
C GLN A 35 -4.70 12.83 -13.66
N ILE A 36 -5.39 12.10 -12.80
CA ILE A 36 -4.84 11.62 -11.52
C ILE A 36 -3.66 10.68 -11.77
N GLU A 37 -3.77 9.76 -12.74
CA GLU A 37 -2.67 8.86 -13.11
C GLU A 37 -1.43 9.63 -13.57
N LYS A 38 -1.62 10.67 -14.40
CA LYS A 38 -0.51 11.52 -14.85
C LYS A 38 0.21 12.17 -13.68
N GLU A 39 -0.54 12.71 -12.71
CA GLU A 39 0.03 13.34 -11.52
C GLU A 39 0.73 12.35 -10.60
N ILE A 40 0.15 11.15 -10.43
CA ILE A 40 0.77 10.05 -9.69
C ILE A 40 2.14 9.69 -10.28
N ILE A 41 2.22 9.56 -11.61
CA ILE A 41 3.45 9.22 -12.32
C ILE A 41 4.49 10.35 -12.24
N GLN A 42 4.06 11.61 -12.34
CA GLN A 42 4.98 12.77 -12.35
C GLN A 42 5.54 13.10 -10.97
N VAL A 43 4.69 13.12 -9.94
CA VAL A 43 5.08 13.58 -8.60
C VAL A 43 5.55 12.41 -7.74
N ASN A 44 5.14 11.18 -8.05
CA ASN A 44 5.38 9.97 -7.25
C ASN A 44 5.08 10.21 -5.75
N CYS A 45 3.99 10.93 -5.47
CA CYS A 45 3.57 11.22 -4.10
C CYS A 45 2.65 10.11 -3.61
N GLY A 46 3.10 9.32 -2.64
CA GLY A 46 2.26 8.27 -2.04
C GLY A 46 1.12 8.78 -1.16
N GLN A 47 0.91 10.09 -1.02
CA GLN A 47 -0.05 10.64 -0.08
C GLN A 47 -1.33 11.10 -0.78
N LEU A 48 -2.45 10.50 -0.41
CA LEU A 48 -3.78 10.90 -0.90
C LEU A 48 -4.11 12.37 -0.59
N ARG A 49 -3.57 12.92 0.52
CA ARG A 49 -3.73 14.34 0.89
C ARG A 49 -3.16 15.31 -0.14
N PHE A 50 -2.11 14.93 -0.84
CA PHE A 50 -1.56 15.75 -1.90
C PHE A 50 -2.56 15.88 -3.05
N LEU A 51 -3.13 14.75 -3.48
CA LEU A 51 -4.13 14.71 -4.56
C LEU A 51 -5.41 15.46 -4.18
N THR A 52 -5.89 15.33 -2.93
CA THR A 52 -7.08 16.10 -2.49
C THR A 52 -6.86 17.61 -2.57
N ASN A 53 -5.66 18.08 -2.19
CA ASN A 53 -5.34 19.50 -2.26
C ASN A 53 -5.17 19.99 -3.71
N LEU A 54 -4.61 19.15 -4.57
CA LEU A 54 -4.40 19.47 -5.99
C LEU A 54 -5.71 19.59 -6.76
N PHE A 55 -6.60 18.61 -6.60
CA PHE A 55 -7.87 18.54 -7.32
C PHE A 55 -9.04 19.23 -6.58
N GLN A 56 -8.82 19.70 -5.35
CA GLN A 56 -9.84 20.33 -4.49
C GLN A 56 -11.09 19.45 -4.29
N LEU A 57 -10.89 18.13 -4.27
CA LEU A 57 -11.93 17.14 -4.03
C LEU A 57 -11.74 16.48 -2.67
N ASP A 58 -12.81 15.92 -2.14
CA ASP A 58 -12.75 15.17 -0.90
C ASP A 58 -11.95 13.86 -1.08
N LYS A 59 -11.43 13.37 0.04
CA LYS A 59 -10.58 12.17 0.10
C LYS A 59 -11.29 10.93 -0.44
N GLU A 60 -12.58 10.77 -0.16
CA GLU A 60 -13.35 9.59 -0.56
C GLU A 60 -13.61 9.60 -2.06
N THR A 61 -13.91 10.77 -2.64
CA THR A 61 -14.05 10.93 -4.08
C THR A 61 -12.77 10.59 -4.81
N ILE A 62 -11.61 11.09 -4.37
CA ILE A 62 -10.32 10.76 -5.00
C ILE A 62 -10.00 9.27 -4.84
N SER A 63 -10.19 8.68 -3.64
CA SER A 63 -9.97 7.24 -3.42
C SER A 63 -10.83 6.41 -4.37
N ARG A 64 -12.13 6.75 -4.47
CA ARG A 64 -13.06 6.09 -5.37
C ARG A 64 -12.63 6.22 -6.83
N ILE A 65 -12.23 7.41 -7.29
CA ILE A 65 -11.81 7.60 -8.69
C ILE A 65 -10.57 6.75 -8.97
N ILE A 66 -9.61 6.68 -8.04
CA ILE A 66 -8.43 5.81 -8.19
C ILE A 66 -8.87 4.35 -8.27
N GLU A 67 -9.76 3.89 -7.38
CA GLU A 67 -10.23 2.50 -7.35
C GLU A 67 -11.10 2.10 -8.55
N ASP A 68 -11.98 3.01 -9.02
CA ASP A 68 -12.96 2.74 -10.08
C ASP A 68 -12.39 2.99 -11.49
N GLU A 69 -11.47 3.96 -11.66
CA GLU A 69 -11.02 4.44 -12.98
C GLU A 69 -9.53 4.20 -13.27
N THR A 70 -8.75 3.71 -12.29
CA THR A 70 -7.31 3.48 -12.48
C THR A 70 -6.90 2.10 -11.96
N ASP A 71 -5.76 1.60 -12.44
CA ASP A 71 -5.19 0.33 -11.96
C ASP A 71 -4.22 0.52 -10.79
N PHE A 72 -4.19 1.72 -10.18
CA PHE A 72 -3.25 2.04 -9.12
C PHE A 72 -3.74 1.58 -7.74
N ILE A 73 -2.82 1.03 -6.96
CA ILE A 73 -3.00 0.70 -5.56
C ILE A 73 -1.93 1.40 -4.72
N GLN A 74 -2.30 1.77 -3.51
CA GLN A 74 -1.36 2.31 -2.55
C GLN A 74 -0.60 1.14 -1.89
N GLN A 75 0.72 1.12 -2.01
CA GLN A 75 1.52 0.06 -1.39
C GLN A 75 2.70 0.64 -0.61
N ASN A 76 2.99 -0.02 0.52
CA ASN A 76 4.19 0.25 1.29
C ASN A 76 5.42 -0.32 0.57
N HIS A 77 6.53 0.39 0.58
CA HIS A 77 7.80 -0.12 0.10
C HIS A 77 8.31 -1.18 1.06
N ARG A 78 8.81 -2.29 0.51
CA ARG A 78 9.48 -3.30 1.32
C ARG A 78 10.87 -2.79 1.67
N TRP A 79 11.13 -2.67 2.97
CA TRP A 79 12.44 -2.28 3.43
C TRP A 79 13.41 -3.46 3.35
N VAL A 80 14.52 -3.27 2.65
CA VAL A 80 15.60 -4.27 2.55
C VAL A 80 16.92 -3.65 2.98
N SER A 81 17.70 -4.38 3.78
CA SER A 81 18.97 -3.83 4.32
C SER A 81 19.95 -3.43 3.20
N HIS A 82 19.99 -4.17 2.10
CA HIS A 82 20.71 -3.86 0.87
C HIS A 82 20.36 -4.92 -0.16
N THR A 83 20.56 -4.61 -1.44
CA THR A 83 20.40 -5.57 -2.52
C THR A 83 21.54 -6.59 -2.46
N LEU A 84 21.22 -7.85 -2.16
CA LEU A 84 22.22 -8.91 -2.04
C LEU A 84 22.67 -9.42 -3.41
N SER A 85 23.97 -9.37 -3.68
CA SER A 85 24.58 -10.06 -4.81
C SER A 85 24.50 -11.59 -4.63
N ARG A 86 24.68 -12.34 -5.72
CA ARG A 86 24.71 -13.82 -5.66
C ARG A 86 25.82 -14.33 -4.73
N SER A 87 27.00 -13.69 -4.75
CA SER A 87 28.11 -14.05 -3.84
C SER A 87 27.75 -13.81 -2.38
N ASN A 88 27.14 -12.66 -2.04
CA ASN A 88 26.69 -12.34 -0.68
C ASN A 88 25.69 -13.40 -0.18
N LYS A 89 24.76 -13.84 -1.03
CA LYS A 89 23.78 -14.89 -0.67
C LYS A 89 24.49 -16.21 -0.34
N VAL A 90 25.41 -16.66 -1.19
CA VAL A 90 26.16 -17.91 -0.97
C VAL A 90 26.98 -17.84 0.30
N GLN A 91 27.69 -16.73 0.51
CA GLN A 91 28.53 -16.50 1.69
C GLN A 91 27.70 -16.48 2.98
N ARG A 92 26.54 -15.80 2.99
CA ARG A 92 25.63 -15.80 4.14
C ARG A 92 25.12 -17.20 4.48
N VAL A 93 24.79 -18.02 3.49
CA VAL A 93 24.37 -19.41 3.72
C VAL A 93 25.52 -20.23 4.30
N ALA A 94 26.75 -20.05 3.80
CA ALA A 94 27.93 -20.73 4.32
C ALA A 94 28.16 -20.38 5.81
N TYR A 95 28.21 -19.09 6.14
CA TYR A 95 28.37 -18.64 7.53
C TYR A 95 27.24 -19.11 8.44
N SER A 96 25.99 -19.12 7.94
CA SER A 96 24.86 -19.63 8.74
C SER A 96 25.01 -21.12 9.05
N LYS A 97 25.49 -21.92 8.09
CA LYS A 97 25.74 -23.36 8.30
C LYS A 97 26.86 -23.59 9.32
N GLU A 98 27.90 -22.78 9.28
CA GLU A 98 29.03 -22.84 10.21
C GLU A 98 28.65 -22.40 11.64
N LEU A 99 27.81 -21.37 11.76
CA LEU A 99 27.35 -20.81 13.04
C LEU A 99 26.30 -21.69 13.73
N LEU A 100 25.49 -22.43 12.96
CA LEU A 100 24.36 -23.21 13.48
C LEU A 100 24.71 -24.20 14.61
N PRO A 101 25.81 -24.98 14.54
CA PRO A 101 26.23 -25.84 15.65
C PRO A 101 26.57 -25.05 16.93
N GLN A 102 27.21 -23.89 16.78
CA GLN A 102 27.57 -23.03 17.91
C GLN A 102 26.31 -22.45 18.57
N ILE A 103 25.35 -21.98 17.78
CA ILE A 103 24.04 -21.53 18.29
C ILE A 103 23.35 -22.65 19.07
N LYS A 104 23.35 -23.88 18.55
CA LYS A 104 22.77 -25.04 19.26
C LYS A 104 23.49 -25.37 20.56
N ALA A 105 24.81 -25.13 20.63
CA ALA A 105 25.57 -25.29 21.86
C ALA A 105 25.22 -24.19 22.88
N PHE A 106 25.17 -22.92 22.44
CA PHE A 106 24.80 -21.78 23.29
C PHE A 106 23.36 -21.86 23.80
N ALA A 107 22.45 -22.44 23.00
CA ALA A 107 21.07 -22.69 23.42
C ALA A 107 20.99 -23.55 24.70
N LYS A 108 21.97 -24.43 24.94
CA LYS A 108 22.03 -25.25 26.17
C LYS A 108 22.29 -24.41 27.42
N ASN A 109 22.94 -23.25 27.27
CA ASN A 109 23.20 -22.30 28.35
C ASN A 109 22.32 -21.04 28.22
N ASN A 110 21.14 -21.16 27.59
CA ASN A 110 20.19 -20.06 27.39
C ASN A 110 20.81 -18.79 26.77
N PHE A 111 21.86 -18.92 25.96
CA PHE A 111 22.57 -17.81 25.32
C PHE A 111 23.18 -16.78 26.29
N LEU A 112 23.38 -17.13 27.57
CA LEU A 112 23.88 -16.22 28.61
C LEU A 112 25.29 -15.68 28.33
N ASP A 113 26.09 -16.40 27.53
CA ASP A 113 27.47 -16.03 27.22
C ASP A 113 27.60 -15.17 25.95
N ILE A 114 26.49 -14.72 25.37
CA ILE A 114 26.49 -13.90 24.16
C ILE A 114 26.21 -12.45 24.52
N VAL A 115 27.20 -11.59 24.27
CA VAL A 115 27.04 -10.13 24.34
C VAL A 115 27.19 -9.57 22.93
N THR A 116 26.19 -8.81 22.49
CA THR A 116 26.21 -8.12 21.18
C THR A 116 26.06 -6.63 21.39
N GLY A 117 26.75 -5.84 20.58
CA GLY A 117 26.56 -4.39 20.50
C GLY A 117 26.50 -3.97 19.04
N ASP A 118 25.69 -2.95 18.74
CA ASP A 118 25.62 -2.31 17.43
C ASP A 118 25.38 -0.80 17.63
N GLU A 119 25.82 0.00 16.68
CA GLU A 119 25.67 1.45 16.70
C GLU A 119 24.54 1.86 15.77
N THR A 120 23.66 2.76 16.22
CA THR A 120 22.55 3.26 15.41
C THR A 120 22.58 4.78 15.30
N TRP A 121 22.55 5.26 14.06
CA TRP A 121 22.42 6.68 13.76
C TRP A 121 20.95 7.08 13.68
N ILE A 122 20.60 8.17 14.36
CA ILE A 122 19.26 8.74 14.36
C ILE A 122 19.29 10.00 13.50
N TYR A 123 18.56 9.99 12.38
CA TYR A 123 18.47 11.11 11.45
C TYR A 123 17.08 11.74 11.47
N LEU A 124 17.02 13.06 11.27
CA LEU A 124 15.76 13.77 11.00
C LEU A 124 15.42 13.68 9.50
N LYS A 125 15.03 12.50 9.02
CA LYS A 125 14.64 12.27 7.61
C LYS A 125 13.32 11.50 7.53
N ASN A 126 12.35 12.07 6.83
CA ASN A 126 11.08 11.39 6.53
C ASN A 126 11.20 10.68 5.18
N TYR A 127 11.28 9.35 5.22
CA TYR A 127 11.22 8.54 4.01
C TYR A 127 9.77 8.38 3.58
N ALA A 128 9.48 8.66 2.30
CA ALA A 128 8.21 8.27 1.71
C ALA A 128 8.19 6.74 1.59
N LEU A 129 7.54 6.07 2.53
CA LEU A 129 7.43 4.62 2.58
C LEU A 129 6.24 4.09 1.78
N ILE A 130 5.42 4.98 1.22
CA ILE A 130 4.21 4.65 0.48
C ILE A 130 4.35 5.24 -0.90
N SER A 131 3.95 4.48 -1.92
CA SER A 131 3.77 4.95 -3.29
C SER A 131 2.51 4.33 -3.90
N TRP A 132 2.07 4.93 -4.99
CA TRP A 132 1.04 4.35 -5.84
C TRP A 132 1.73 3.52 -6.91
N ILE A 133 1.42 2.24 -6.97
CA ILE A 133 1.93 1.32 -7.99
C ILE A 133 0.78 0.72 -8.76
N LYS A 134 1.02 0.25 -9.98
CA LYS A 134 -0.01 -0.51 -10.68
C LYS A 134 -0.21 -1.85 -10.00
N LYS A 135 -1.45 -2.34 -9.98
CA LYS A 135 -1.82 -3.61 -9.35
C LYS A 135 -1.08 -4.83 -9.94
N SER A 136 -0.60 -4.73 -11.18
CA SER A 136 0.22 -5.74 -11.84
C SER A 136 1.68 -5.76 -11.40
N ASP A 137 2.17 -4.68 -10.79
CA ASP A 137 3.59 -4.48 -10.57
C ASP A 137 4.03 -5.10 -9.25
N GLU A 138 5.30 -5.53 -9.20
CA GLU A 138 5.89 -6.04 -7.97
C GLU A 138 6.07 -4.93 -6.94
N GLN A 139 5.98 -5.30 -5.67
CA GLN A 139 6.18 -4.37 -4.57
C GLN A 139 7.58 -3.77 -4.63
N PRO A 140 7.72 -2.42 -4.62
CA PRO A 140 9.02 -1.79 -4.69
C PRO A 140 9.83 -2.10 -3.44
N GLU A 141 11.08 -2.54 -3.64
CA GLU A 141 12.05 -2.68 -2.58
C GLU A 141 12.86 -1.39 -2.45
N THR A 142 12.98 -0.88 -1.23
CA THR A 142 13.84 0.28 -0.95
C THR A 142 15.03 -0.17 -0.11
N PRO A 143 16.26 -0.13 -0.67
CA PRO A 143 17.44 -0.43 0.10
C PRO A 143 17.64 0.62 1.20
N ARG A 144 18.14 0.19 2.35
CA ARG A 144 18.63 1.08 3.40
C ARG A 144 19.65 2.03 2.78
N ARG A 145 19.43 3.34 2.92
CA ARG A 145 20.48 4.30 2.60
C ARG A 145 21.60 4.21 3.64
N GLY A 146 22.82 4.02 3.18
CA GLY A 146 24.04 4.07 3.98
C GLY A 146 24.53 5.51 4.20
N ILE A 147 25.52 5.67 5.08
CA ILE A 147 26.17 6.96 5.37
C ILE A 147 26.85 7.55 4.13
N GLY A 148 27.37 6.69 3.24
CA GLY A 148 28.08 7.08 2.03
C GLY A 148 27.20 7.26 0.79
N ASP A 149 25.89 7.03 0.90
CA ASP A 149 25.00 7.19 -0.25
C ASP A 149 24.81 8.68 -0.54
N GLU A 150 24.80 9.04 -1.84
CA GLU A 150 24.54 10.42 -2.27
C GLU A 150 23.19 10.91 -1.72
N LYS A 151 23.18 12.18 -1.28
CA LYS A 151 22.09 12.77 -0.51
C LYS A 151 20.82 12.94 -1.34
#